data_AF-S0JAX0-F1
#
_entry.id   AF-S0JAX0-F1
#
_cell.length_a   1.000
_cell.length_b   1.000
_cell.length_c   1.000
_cell.angle_alpha   90.00
_cell.angle_beta   90.00
_cell.angle_gamma   90.00
#
_symmetry.space_group_name_H-M   'P 1'
#
loop_
_entity.id
_entity.type
_entity.pdbx_description
1 polymer ?
#
loop_
_entity_poly.entity_id
_entity_poly.type
_entity_poly.pdbx_seq_one_letter_code
_entity_poly.pdbx_strand_id
1 'polypeptide(L)'
;MKFKVGSMLVLAGALLLAGCGSEQTEDKENVAEFVDYTITGVEPGAGVTEAAHSTMDAYENLQGWTLQESSTAGMLASLQQAIRKEEPIIITGWTPHWIFEEYDLKMLEDPKGTMGGEEEIRTIARKGLKEEHPEAYKIIDNFNWTLDDMQEVVNNGVDRPFPEVVEEWMTANSDKVSEWTQGTKKSDGETLELVSTPWDTERASSELIKQVLEGQGYKVKMTDVEPAIMFQAVASGQADFSVAPWLPLTHQSFYEKYREDFDDLGANLVGAQNGFVVPSYVDIDSIEDLQAK
;
A
#
# COMPACT_ATOMS: atom_id res chain seq x y z
N MET A 1 -82.80 50.45 2.66
CA MET A 1 -83.81 49.75 3.46
C MET A 1 -83.08 48.69 4.28
N LYS A 2 -83.13 48.76 5.62
CA LYS A 2 -82.47 47.83 6.54
C LYS A 2 -83.31 46.57 6.70
N PHE A 3 -82.70 45.37 6.71
CA PHE A 3 -83.17 44.23 7.50
C PHE A 3 -81.99 43.42 8.04
N LYS A 4 -81.92 43.39 9.38
CA LYS A 4 -81.33 42.38 10.28
C LYS A 4 -82.11 41.04 10.11
N VAL A 5 -81.72 39.83 10.48
CA VAL A 5 -80.71 39.21 11.38
C VAL A 5 -80.80 37.69 11.11
N GLY A 6 -79.74 36.92 11.41
CA GLY A 6 -79.88 35.47 11.60
C GLY A 6 -78.55 34.73 11.68
N SER A 7 -77.95 34.70 12.88
CA SER A 7 -76.78 33.87 13.21
C SER A 7 -77.03 32.39 12.97
N MET A 8 -76.05 31.69 12.41
CA MET A 8 -75.81 30.28 12.73
C MET A 8 -74.30 30.09 12.96
N LEU A 9 -73.95 29.85 14.22
CA LEU A 9 -72.63 29.40 14.64
C LEU A 9 -72.35 28.04 13.99
N VAL A 10 -71.22 27.92 13.31
CA VAL A 10 -70.50 26.64 13.19
C VAL A 10 -69.08 26.90 13.66
N LEU A 11 -68.83 26.50 14.90
CA LEU A 11 -67.51 26.42 15.52
C LEU A 11 -66.90 25.09 15.08
N ALA A 12 -65.95 25.10 14.16
CA ALA A 12 -65.08 23.95 13.86
C ALA A 12 -63.64 24.40 14.07
N GLY A 13 -62.99 23.77 15.06
CA GLY A 13 -61.73 24.19 15.64
C GLY A 13 -60.55 24.17 14.68
N ALA A 14 -59.60 25.04 14.98
CA ALA A 14 -58.27 25.02 14.41
C ALA A 14 -57.55 23.71 14.73
N LEU A 15 -57.00 23.07 13.71
CA LEU A 15 -55.90 22.11 13.83
C LEU A 15 -54.71 22.72 13.08
N LEU A 16 -53.90 23.46 13.84
CA LEU A 16 -52.50 23.71 13.51
C LEU A 16 -51.78 22.38 13.73
N LEU A 17 -51.52 21.63 12.65
CA LEU A 17 -50.59 20.52 12.70
C LEU A 17 -49.18 21.08 12.63
N ALA A 18 -48.59 21.29 13.80
CA ALA A 18 -47.16 21.10 13.99
C ALA A 18 -46.91 19.59 13.79
N GLY A 19 -46.29 19.24 12.67
CA GLY A 19 -45.82 17.89 12.38
C GLY A 19 -44.36 17.99 11.97
N CYS A 20 -43.50 17.36 12.76
CA CYS A 20 -42.05 17.42 12.73
C CYS A 20 -41.47 17.32 11.32
N GLY A 21 -40.43 18.13 11.07
CA GLY A 21 -39.50 17.85 10.00
C GLY A 21 -38.95 16.44 10.20
N SER A 22 -39.28 15.54 9.28
CA SER A 22 -38.34 14.50 8.92
C SER A 22 -37.24 15.21 8.15
N GLU A 23 -36.10 15.43 8.81
CA GLU A 23 -34.84 15.34 8.07
C GLU A 23 -34.95 14.05 7.26
N GLN A 24 -34.94 14.17 5.93
CA GLN A 24 -34.53 13.06 5.10
C GLN A 24 -33.09 12.78 5.51
N THR A 25 -32.91 11.87 6.46
CA THR A 25 -31.73 11.02 6.43
C THR A 25 -31.81 10.33 5.08
N GLU A 26 -31.04 10.83 4.11
CA GLU A 26 -30.65 10.01 2.97
C GLU A 26 -30.23 8.66 3.56
N ASP A 27 -30.88 7.57 3.11
CA ASP A 27 -30.45 6.22 3.43
C ASP A 27 -29.04 6.07 2.85
N LYS A 28 -28.02 6.46 3.61
CA LYS A 28 -26.63 6.13 3.31
C LYS A 28 -26.61 4.61 3.26
N GLU A 29 -26.28 4.08 2.09
CA GLU A 29 -26.15 2.64 1.89
C GLU A 29 -25.24 2.09 3.00
N ASN A 30 -25.75 1.10 3.75
CA ASN A 30 -24.97 0.50 4.82
C ASN A 30 -23.82 -0.28 4.19
N VAL A 31 -22.67 0.38 4.06
CA VAL A 31 -21.47 -0.16 3.40
C VAL A 31 -21.10 -1.51 4.01
N ALA A 32 -21.17 -1.65 5.34
CA ALA A 32 -20.86 -2.89 6.03
C ALA A 32 -21.77 -4.05 5.61
N GLU A 33 -23.09 -3.83 5.53
CA GLU A 33 -24.03 -4.84 5.04
C GLU A 33 -23.83 -5.15 3.55
N PHE A 34 -23.53 -4.14 2.74
CA PHE A 34 -23.31 -4.31 1.30
C PHE A 34 -22.10 -5.20 1.03
N VAL A 35 -20.99 -4.95 1.72
CA VAL A 35 -19.75 -5.74 1.59
C VAL A 35 -19.78 -7.02 2.42
N ASP A 36 -20.93 -7.39 3.00
CA ASP A 36 -21.11 -8.55 3.89
C ASP A 36 -20.02 -8.61 4.99
N TYR A 37 -19.73 -7.45 5.59
CA TYR A 37 -18.72 -7.28 6.64
C TYR A 37 -17.34 -7.83 6.22
N THR A 38 -16.99 -7.68 4.95
CA THR A 38 -15.75 -8.22 4.36
C THR A 38 -14.82 -7.13 3.87
N ILE A 39 -13.54 -7.25 4.23
CA ILE A 39 -12.43 -6.48 3.65
C ILE A 39 -11.69 -7.40 2.69
N THR A 40 -11.42 -6.96 1.46
CA THR A 40 -10.69 -7.74 0.46
C THR A 40 -9.19 -7.53 0.63
N GLY A 41 -8.50 -8.54 1.14
CA GLY A 41 -7.05 -8.56 1.35
C GLY A 41 -6.28 -9.09 0.15
N VAL A 42 -4.94 -9.02 0.24
CA VAL A 42 -4.01 -9.66 -0.70
C VAL A 42 -3.59 -11.05 -0.20
N GLU A 43 -2.43 -11.55 -0.63
CA GLU A 43 -1.92 -12.86 -0.24
C GLU A 43 -1.72 -12.99 1.30
N PRO A 44 -1.93 -14.19 1.88
CA PRO A 44 -1.52 -14.49 3.24
C PRO A 44 0.00 -14.30 3.42
N GLY A 45 0.43 -13.77 4.57
CA GLY A 45 1.85 -13.52 4.86
C GLY A 45 2.44 -12.27 4.22
N ALA A 46 1.67 -11.53 3.41
CA ALA A 46 2.01 -10.15 3.06
C ALA A 46 1.87 -9.25 4.30
N GLY A 47 2.79 -8.31 4.50
CA GLY A 47 2.78 -7.48 5.70
C GLY A 47 1.52 -6.62 5.85
N VAL A 48 0.94 -6.13 4.76
CA VAL A 48 -0.34 -5.39 4.76
C VAL A 48 -1.53 -6.28 5.20
N THR A 49 -1.50 -7.57 4.88
CA THR A 49 -2.52 -8.55 5.34
C THR A 49 -2.42 -8.75 6.86
N GLU A 50 -1.21 -8.86 7.41
CA GLU A 50 -0.99 -8.98 8.86
C GLU A 50 -1.37 -7.69 9.61
N ALA A 51 -1.08 -6.52 9.02
CA ALA A 51 -1.51 -5.23 9.55
C ALA A 51 -3.04 -5.09 9.56
N ALA A 52 -3.71 -5.60 8.52
CA ALA A 52 -5.17 -5.63 8.43
C ALA A 52 -5.81 -6.50 9.52
N HIS A 53 -5.29 -7.71 9.77
CA HIS A 53 -5.73 -8.54 10.89
C HIS A 53 -5.57 -7.82 12.23
N SER A 54 -4.39 -7.24 12.47
CA SER A 54 -4.11 -6.49 13.70
C SER A 54 -5.05 -5.30 13.89
N THR A 55 -5.40 -4.62 12.79
CA THR A 55 -6.37 -3.53 12.77
C THR A 55 -7.77 -4.02 13.10
N MET A 56 -8.24 -5.10 12.47
CA MET A 56 -9.55 -5.67 12.76
C MET A 56 -9.70 -6.11 14.22
N ASP A 57 -8.63 -6.65 14.83
CA ASP A 57 -8.61 -7.01 16.24
C ASP A 57 -8.66 -5.79 17.18
N ALA A 58 -8.05 -4.67 16.77
CA ALA A 58 -7.97 -3.47 17.58
C ALA A 58 -9.23 -2.59 17.55
N TYR A 59 -10.08 -2.72 16.53
CA TYR A 59 -11.30 -1.97 16.34
C TYR A 59 -12.54 -2.76 16.76
N GLU A 60 -13.26 -2.28 17.78
CA GLU A 60 -14.45 -2.96 18.30
C GLU A 60 -15.58 -3.08 17.25
N ASN A 61 -15.69 -2.09 16.36
CA ASN A 61 -16.68 -2.09 15.27
C ASN A 61 -16.34 -3.08 14.15
N LEU A 62 -15.10 -3.61 14.11
CA LEU A 62 -14.69 -4.64 13.15
C LEU A 62 -14.82 -6.06 13.72
N GLN A 63 -15.28 -6.21 14.96
CA GLN A 63 -15.49 -7.53 15.55
C GLN A 63 -16.54 -8.32 14.75
N GLY A 64 -16.16 -9.52 14.28
CA GLY A 64 -17.01 -10.37 13.44
C GLY A 64 -16.98 -10.05 11.94
N TRP A 65 -16.22 -9.03 11.53
CA TRP A 65 -15.85 -8.84 10.13
C TRP A 65 -14.88 -9.92 9.66
N THR A 66 -14.75 -10.09 8.35
CA THR A 66 -13.86 -11.05 7.70
C THR A 66 -12.82 -10.34 6.83
N LEU A 67 -11.54 -10.70 7.00
CA LEU A 67 -10.53 -10.39 6.00
C LEU A 67 -10.52 -11.52 4.97
N GLN A 68 -10.99 -11.23 3.76
CA GLN A 68 -10.89 -12.17 2.65
C GLN A 68 -9.47 -12.12 2.08
N GLU A 69 -8.61 -12.99 2.57
CA GLU A 69 -7.27 -13.21 1.99
C GLU A 69 -7.41 -13.75 0.56
N SER A 70 -6.69 -13.14 -0.37
CA SER A 70 -6.77 -13.47 -1.79
C SER A 70 -5.39 -13.48 -2.45
N SER A 71 -5.20 -12.70 -3.51
CA SER A 71 -3.92 -12.35 -4.09
C SER A 71 -3.98 -10.89 -4.54
N THR A 72 -2.86 -10.24 -4.79
CA THR A 72 -2.81 -8.89 -5.35
C THR A 72 -3.65 -8.82 -6.63
N ALA A 73 -3.52 -9.80 -7.53
CA ALA A 73 -4.33 -9.89 -8.74
C ALA A 73 -5.83 -10.12 -8.45
N GLY A 74 -6.16 -10.93 -7.44
CA GLY A 74 -7.54 -11.18 -7.02
C GLY A 74 -8.21 -9.94 -6.43
N MET A 75 -7.51 -9.24 -5.54
CA MET A 75 -7.94 -7.98 -4.94
C MET A 75 -8.19 -6.92 -6.04
N LEU A 76 -7.25 -6.76 -6.98
CA LEU A 76 -7.39 -5.83 -8.10
C LEU A 76 -8.60 -6.17 -8.99
N ALA A 77 -8.83 -7.44 -9.27
CA ALA A 77 -10.00 -7.86 -10.06
C ALA A 77 -11.33 -7.52 -9.35
N SER A 78 -11.38 -7.69 -8.02
CA SER A 78 -12.53 -7.30 -7.20
C SER A 78 -12.73 -5.79 -7.19
N LEU A 79 -11.66 -5.01 -6.96
CA LEU A 79 -11.69 -3.55 -7.01
C LEU A 79 -12.22 -3.05 -8.35
N GLN A 80 -11.65 -3.53 -9.45
CA GLN A 80 -12.07 -3.17 -10.80
C GLN A 80 -13.53 -3.54 -11.08
N GLN A 81 -14.02 -4.66 -10.55
CA GLN A 81 -15.41 -5.05 -10.70
C GLN A 81 -16.35 -4.12 -9.94
N ALA A 82 -16.01 -3.79 -8.69
CA ALA A 82 -16.79 -2.89 -7.86
C ALA A 82 -16.88 -1.49 -8.49
N ILE A 83 -15.74 -0.93 -8.93
CA ILE A 83 -15.68 0.38 -9.61
C ILE A 83 -16.52 0.39 -10.88
N ARG A 84 -16.42 -0.66 -11.73
CA ARG A 84 -17.22 -0.74 -12.97
C ARG A 84 -18.74 -0.73 -12.72
N LYS A 85 -19.17 -1.13 -11.54
CA LYS A 85 -20.59 -1.20 -11.17
C LYS A 85 -21.00 -0.11 -10.19
N GLU A 86 -20.07 0.78 -9.81
CA GLU A 86 -20.27 1.78 -8.75
C GLU A 86 -20.72 1.15 -7.42
N GLU A 87 -20.23 -0.06 -7.11
CA GLU A 87 -20.53 -0.79 -5.88
C GLU A 87 -19.48 -0.47 -4.80
N PRO A 88 -19.87 -0.40 -3.50
CA PRO A 88 -18.92 -0.32 -2.40
C PRO A 88 -17.97 -1.52 -2.34
N ILE A 89 -16.69 -1.25 -2.04
CA ILE A 89 -15.68 -2.25 -1.70
C ILE A 89 -14.68 -1.63 -0.74
N ILE A 90 -14.16 -2.43 0.18
CA ILE A 90 -13.04 -2.07 1.05
C ILE A 90 -11.91 -3.06 0.75
N ILE A 91 -10.73 -2.53 0.43
CA ILE A 91 -9.54 -3.34 0.15
C ILE A 91 -8.42 -2.99 1.12
N THR A 92 -7.46 -3.90 1.31
CA THR A 92 -6.13 -3.51 1.78
C THR A 92 -5.35 -2.87 0.62
N GLY A 93 -4.74 -1.72 0.84
CA GLY A 93 -3.91 -1.04 -0.16
C GLY A 93 -2.69 -0.37 0.46
N TRP A 94 -1.77 0.07 -0.41
CA TRP A 94 -0.54 0.73 -0.02
C TRP A 94 -0.15 1.81 -1.03
N THR A 95 0.64 2.79 -0.59
CA THR A 95 1.24 3.81 -1.45
C THR A 95 2.76 3.72 -1.35
N PRO A 96 3.49 3.85 -2.47
CA PRO A 96 2.99 4.15 -3.82
C PRO A 96 2.38 2.91 -4.52
N HIS A 97 1.34 3.14 -5.32
CA HIS A 97 0.70 2.12 -6.15
C HIS A 97 -0.07 2.78 -7.29
N TRP A 98 -0.07 2.18 -8.49
CA TRP A 98 -0.67 2.78 -9.69
C TRP A 98 -2.19 2.98 -9.61
N ILE A 99 -2.88 2.21 -8.76
CA ILE A 99 -4.34 2.26 -8.61
C ILE A 99 -4.84 3.64 -8.17
N PHE A 100 -4.02 4.41 -7.46
CA PHE A 100 -4.38 5.75 -7.00
C PHE A 100 -4.33 6.81 -8.11
N GLU A 101 -3.66 6.51 -9.23
CA GLU A 101 -3.72 7.35 -10.43
C GLU A 101 -4.77 6.87 -11.42
N GLU A 102 -4.95 5.55 -11.53
CA GLU A 102 -5.94 4.96 -12.44
C GLU A 102 -7.37 5.13 -11.94
N TYR A 103 -7.59 5.09 -10.62
CA TYR A 103 -8.90 5.13 -10.00
C TYR A 103 -8.98 6.26 -8.96
N ASP A 104 -10.18 6.84 -8.82
CA ASP A 104 -10.48 7.78 -7.75
C ASP A 104 -10.73 7.01 -6.44
N LEU A 105 -9.67 6.87 -5.65
CA LEU A 105 -9.63 6.13 -4.40
C LEU A 105 -9.22 7.03 -3.25
N LYS A 106 -9.66 6.68 -2.05
CA LYS A 106 -9.21 7.28 -0.79
C LYS A 106 -8.84 6.21 0.22
N MET A 107 -7.82 6.50 1.02
CA MET A 107 -7.45 5.68 2.17
C MET A 107 -8.27 6.16 3.37
N LEU A 108 -8.85 5.22 4.13
CA LEU A 108 -9.60 5.53 5.33
C LEU A 108 -8.65 6.01 6.43
N GLU A 109 -9.06 7.03 7.17
CA GLU A 109 -8.38 7.47 8.37
C GLU A 109 -8.36 6.34 9.40
N ASP A 110 -7.18 6.10 9.97
CA ASP A 110 -6.94 5.14 11.05
C ASP A 110 -6.56 5.88 12.35
N PRO A 111 -7.53 6.34 13.16
CA PRO A 111 -7.27 7.05 14.42
C PRO A 111 -6.40 6.29 15.42
N LYS A 112 -6.36 4.96 15.36
CA LYS A 112 -5.54 4.10 16.23
C LYS A 112 -4.14 3.81 15.67
N GLY A 113 -3.90 4.08 14.39
CA GLY A 113 -2.63 3.85 13.71
C GLY A 113 -2.22 2.37 13.66
N THR A 114 -3.19 1.46 13.56
CA THR A 114 -2.98 0.00 13.56
C THR A 114 -2.61 -0.56 12.20
N MET A 115 -2.94 0.13 11.11
CA MET A 115 -2.41 -0.10 9.77
C MET A 115 -0.99 0.47 9.60
N GLY A 116 -0.49 1.16 10.63
CA GLY A 116 0.80 1.84 10.64
C GLY A 116 0.64 3.34 10.43
N GLY A 117 1.77 3.99 10.20
CA GLY A 117 1.84 5.39 9.81
C GLY A 117 2.67 5.50 8.54
N GLU A 118 3.57 6.47 8.54
CA GLU A 118 4.63 6.52 7.54
C GLU A 118 5.55 5.31 7.69
N GLU A 119 5.71 4.57 6.60
CA GLU A 119 6.66 3.48 6.41
C GLU A 119 7.85 3.96 5.56
N GLU A 120 8.96 3.25 5.73
CA GLU A 120 10.16 3.31 4.91
C GLU A 120 10.33 1.97 4.20
N ILE A 121 10.88 1.99 2.99
CA ILE A 121 11.41 0.79 2.35
C ILE A 121 12.92 0.84 2.53
N ARG A 122 13.50 -0.26 3.00
CA ARG A 122 14.90 -0.33 3.42
C ARG A 122 15.74 -1.24 2.54
N THR A 123 17.03 -0.98 2.55
CA THR A 123 18.04 -1.89 2.01
C THR A 123 18.67 -2.71 3.12
N ILE A 124 18.69 -4.03 2.99
CA ILE A 124 19.41 -4.95 3.88
C ILE A 124 20.45 -5.75 3.10
N ALA A 125 21.58 -6.02 3.73
CA ALA A 125 22.68 -6.80 3.15
C ALA A 125 23.14 -7.90 4.11
N ARG A 126 23.55 -9.06 3.61
CA ARG A 126 24.11 -10.11 4.47
C ARG A 126 25.40 -9.62 5.14
N LYS A 127 25.69 -10.14 6.33
CA LYS A 127 26.99 -9.91 6.97
C LYS A 127 28.14 -10.35 6.05
N GLY A 128 29.23 -9.59 6.04
CA GLY A 128 30.42 -9.86 5.24
C GLY A 128 30.37 -9.32 3.81
N LEU A 129 29.21 -8.87 3.31
CA LEU A 129 29.09 -8.36 1.94
C LEU A 129 30.00 -7.14 1.72
N LYS A 130 30.14 -6.27 2.74
CA LYS A 130 31.00 -5.09 2.67
C LYS A 130 32.47 -5.43 2.44
N GLU A 131 32.95 -6.49 3.08
CA GLU A 131 34.33 -6.94 2.98
C GLU A 131 34.58 -7.68 1.66
N GLU A 132 33.61 -8.47 1.20
CA GLU A 132 33.72 -9.29 -0.02
C GLU A 132 33.51 -8.47 -1.29
N HIS A 133 32.49 -7.61 -1.31
CA HIS A 133 32.08 -6.79 -2.46
C HIS A 133 31.90 -5.31 -2.05
N PRO A 134 32.98 -4.61 -1.66
CA PRO A 134 32.89 -3.24 -1.13
C PRO A 134 32.28 -2.23 -2.10
N GLU A 135 32.50 -2.41 -3.40
CA GLU A 135 31.96 -1.53 -4.44
C GLU A 135 30.44 -1.73 -4.61
N ALA A 136 29.97 -2.99 -4.63
CA ALA A 136 28.54 -3.30 -4.66
C ALA A 136 27.83 -2.83 -3.39
N TYR A 137 28.41 -3.12 -2.22
CA TYR A 137 27.87 -2.67 -0.93
C TYR A 137 27.66 -1.16 -0.92
N LYS A 138 28.66 -0.38 -1.40
CA LYS A 138 28.54 1.07 -1.49
C LYS A 138 27.43 1.52 -2.45
N ILE A 139 27.23 0.83 -3.58
CA ILE A 139 26.15 1.16 -4.52
C ILE A 139 24.78 0.97 -3.87
N ILE A 140 24.55 -0.16 -3.19
CA ILE A 140 23.26 -0.46 -2.55
C ILE A 140 23.03 0.37 -1.28
N ASP A 141 24.10 0.78 -0.58
CA ASP A 141 24.06 1.70 0.57
C ASP A 141 23.70 3.12 0.14
N ASN A 142 24.17 3.54 -1.05
CA ASN A 142 23.82 4.84 -1.62
C ASN A 142 22.44 4.85 -2.30
N PHE A 143 21.87 3.68 -2.62
CA PHE A 143 20.62 3.59 -3.36
C PHE A 143 19.48 4.21 -2.56
N ASN A 144 18.90 5.27 -3.13
CA ASN A 144 17.71 5.91 -2.61
C ASN A 144 16.98 6.64 -3.73
N TRP A 145 15.66 6.74 -3.60
CA TRP A 145 14.79 7.44 -4.53
C TRP A 145 13.52 7.91 -3.83
N THR A 146 12.81 8.84 -4.45
CA THR A 146 11.62 9.47 -3.86
C THR A 146 10.35 8.68 -4.18
N LEU A 147 9.27 8.95 -3.45
CA LEU A 147 7.94 8.44 -3.77
C LEU A 147 7.54 8.76 -5.21
N ASP A 148 7.79 9.99 -5.67
CA ASP A 148 7.45 10.42 -7.03
C ASP A 148 8.22 9.59 -8.08
N ASP A 149 9.49 9.27 -7.82
CA ASP A 149 10.29 8.44 -8.71
C ASP A 149 9.72 7.01 -8.80
N MET A 150 9.39 6.41 -7.64
CA MET A 150 8.83 5.06 -7.60
C MET A 150 7.45 5.03 -8.25
N GLN A 151 6.61 6.03 -7.97
CA GLN A 151 5.27 6.16 -8.55
C GLN A 151 5.37 6.27 -10.08
N GLU A 152 6.25 7.13 -10.61
CA GLU A 152 6.49 7.27 -12.06
C GLU A 152 6.85 5.92 -12.70
N VAL A 153 7.80 5.17 -12.13
CA VAL A 153 8.22 3.87 -12.68
C VAL A 153 7.10 2.84 -12.58
N VAL A 154 6.41 2.76 -11.45
CA VAL A 154 5.30 1.81 -11.24
C VAL A 154 4.15 2.08 -12.20
N ASN A 155 3.73 3.33 -12.39
CA ASN A 155 2.66 3.69 -13.31
C ASN A 155 3.01 3.35 -14.76
N ASN A 156 4.25 3.65 -15.17
CA ASN A 156 4.71 3.32 -16.50
C ASN A 156 4.90 1.80 -16.68
N GLY A 157 5.02 1.03 -15.59
CA GLY A 157 5.18 -0.41 -15.57
C GLY A 157 3.89 -1.24 -15.61
N VAL A 158 2.70 -0.63 -15.45
CA VAL A 158 1.42 -1.37 -15.33
C VAL A 158 1.20 -2.34 -16.50
N ASP A 159 1.45 -1.89 -17.72
CA ASP A 159 1.27 -2.68 -18.95
C ASP A 159 2.60 -2.92 -19.70
N ARG A 160 3.74 -2.67 -19.06
CA ARG A 160 5.06 -2.69 -19.70
C ARG A 160 6.08 -3.50 -18.88
N PRO A 161 7.07 -4.14 -19.53
CA PRO A 161 8.14 -4.79 -18.78
C PRO A 161 8.94 -3.77 -17.97
N PHE A 162 9.05 -3.99 -16.65
CA PHE A 162 9.88 -3.15 -15.78
C PHE A 162 11.31 -2.92 -16.28
N PRO A 163 12.02 -3.89 -16.91
CA PRO A 163 13.34 -3.62 -17.46
C PRO A 163 13.39 -2.46 -18.46
N GLU A 164 12.39 -2.35 -19.33
CA GLU A 164 12.31 -1.27 -20.33
C GLU A 164 12.00 0.07 -19.66
N VAL A 165 11.03 0.07 -18.74
CA VAL A 165 10.59 1.29 -18.03
C VAL A 165 11.71 1.84 -17.14
N VAL A 166 12.42 0.96 -16.45
CA VAL A 166 13.58 1.31 -15.61
C VAL A 166 14.71 1.88 -16.46
N GLU A 167 15.01 1.29 -17.63
CA GLU A 167 16.06 1.80 -18.53
C GLU A 167 15.75 3.24 -19.01
N GLU A 168 14.48 3.48 -19.38
CA GLU A 168 13.99 4.81 -19.77
C GLU A 168 14.12 5.81 -18.62
N TRP A 169 13.66 5.44 -17.42
CA TRP A 169 13.73 6.30 -16.24
C TRP A 169 15.19 6.59 -15.84
N MET A 170 16.07 5.59 -15.86
CA MET A 170 17.50 5.75 -15.58
C MET A 170 18.18 6.69 -16.59
N THR A 171 17.78 6.62 -17.86
CA THR A 171 18.28 7.53 -18.90
C THR A 171 17.85 8.96 -18.64
N ALA A 172 16.59 9.17 -18.27
CA ALA A 172 16.06 10.49 -17.92
C ALA A 172 16.67 11.03 -16.61
N ASN A 173 17.05 10.15 -15.68
CA ASN A 173 17.54 10.48 -14.34
C ASN A 173 19.03 10.13 -14.14
N SER A 174 19.83 10.23 -15.20
CA SER A 174 21.23 9.78 -15.19
C SER A 174 22.12 10.46 -14.14
N ASP A 175 21.84 11.71 -13.77
CA ASP A 175 22.53 12.41 -12.69
C ASP A 175 22.31 11.72 -11.34
N LYS A 176 21.06 11.37 -11.01
CA LYS A 176 20.68 10.64 -9.78
C LYS A 176 21.33 9.27 -9.73
N VAL A 177 21.27 8.51 -10.83
CA VAL A 177 21.93 7.20 -10.94
C VAL A 177 23.45 7.29 -10.75
N SER A 178 24.06 8.38 -11.22
CA SER A 178 25.51 8.61 -11.09
C SER A 178 25.93 8.85 -9.65
N GLU A 179 25.05 9.42 -8.80
CA GLU A 179 25.32 9.61 -7.37
C GLU A 179 25.50 8.26 -6.66
N TRP A 180 24.66 7.27 -6.97
CA TRP A 180 24.74 5.95 -6.33
C TRP A 180 26.06 5.21 -6.64
N THR A 181 26.60 5.43 -7.83
CA THR A 181 27.84 4.79 -8.31
C THR A 181 29.08 5.66 -8.12
N GLN A 182 28.95 6.80 -7.45
CA GLN A 182 30.04 7.76 -7.35
C GLN A 182 31.22 7.19 -6.53
N GLY A 183 32.39 7.18 -7.17
CA GLY A 183 33.62 6.72 -6.53
C GLY A 183 33.62 5.21 -6.27
N THR A 184 32.92 4.44 -7.09
CA THR A 184 33.07 2.98 -7.15
C THR A 184 33.88 2.55 -8.36
N LYS A 185 34.45 1.35 -8.30
CA LYS A 185 35.15 0.71 -9.43
C LYS A 185 34.22 -0.29 -10.13
N LYS A 186 34.43 -0.47 -11.42
CA LYS A 186 33.77 -1.53 -12.19
C LYS A 186 34.20 -2.90 -11.69
N SER A 187 33.25 -3.82 -11.59
CA SER A 187 33.47 -5.24 -11.32
C SER A 187 33.87 -5.99 -12.60
N ASP A 188 34.58 -7.12 -12.43
CA ASP A 188 34.96 -8.04 -13.52
C ASP A 188 34.01 -9.25 -13.56
N GLY A 189 32.69 -9.00 -13.56
CA GLY A 189 31.67 -10.04 -13.72
C GLY A 189 31.37 -10.84 -12.45
N GLU A 190 31.65 -10.29 -11.27
CA GLU A 190 31.22 -10.89 -10.00
C GLU A 190 29.69 -11.05 -9.96
N THR A 191 29.22 -12.12 -9.32
CA THR A 191 27.79 -12.41 -9.24
C THR A 191 27.23 -11.98 -7.90
N LEU A 192 26.09 -11.30 -7.91
CA LEU A 192 25.32 -10.94 -6.73
C LEU A 192 23.95 -11.62 -6.77
N GLU A 193 23.51 -12.15 -5.64
CA GLU A 193 22.19 -12.75 -5.43
C GLU A 193 21.27 -11.72 -4.73
N LEU A 194 20.34 -11.15 -5.49
CA LEU A 194 19.29 -10.23 -5.03
C LEU A 194 18.00 -11.03 -4.76
N VAL A 195 17.45 -10.90 -3.56
CA VAL A 195 16.11 -11.41 -3.24
C VAL A 195 15.11 -10.26 -3.09
N SER A 196 13.94 -10.44 -3.69
CA SER A 196 12.86 -9.46 -3.72
C SER A 196 11.52 -10.13 -3.43
N THR A 197 10.45 -9.36 -3.43
CA THR A 197 9.06 -9.84 -3.41
C THR A 197 8.38 -9.52 -4.75
N PRO A 198 7.27 -10.20 -5.10
CA PRO A 198 6.67 -10.12 -6.44
C PRO A 198 5.72 -8.93 -6.62
N TRP A 199 5.79 -7.89 -5.78
CA TRP A 199 4.92 -6.70 -5.88
C TRP A 199 5.51 -5.66 -6.82
N ASP A 200 4.67 -4.83 -7.42
CA ASP A 200 5.09 -3.91 -8.49
C ASP A 200 6.11 -2.87 -8.02
N THR A 201 5.97 -2.37 -6.78
CA THR A 201 6.94 -1.49 -6.10
C THR A 201 8.32 -2.16 -6.00
N GLU A 202 8.35 -3.42 -5.59
CA GLU A 202 9.60 -4.17 -5.40
C GLU A 202 10.19 -4.68 -6.71
N ARG A 203 9.37 -5.00 -7.71
CA ARG A 203 9.84 -5.26 -9.08
C ARG A 203 10.51 -4.03 -9.67
N ALA A 204 9.93 -2.85 -9.47
CA ALA A 204 10.52 -1.60 -9.92
C ALA A 204 11.86 -1.31 -9.24
N SER A 205 11.93 -1.34 -7.90
CA SER A 205 13.17 -1.07 -7.15
C SER A 205 14.26 -2.09 -7.43
N SER A 206 13.90 -3.38 -7.48
CA SER A 206 14.86 -4.47 -7.66
C SER A 206 15.41 -4.52 -9.07
N GLU A 207 14.59 -4.23 -10.09
CA GLU A 207 15.06 -4.08 -11.47
C GLU A 207 15.97 -2.86 -11.62
N LEU A 208 15.62 -1.73 -10.99
CA LEU A 208 16.44 -0.53 -10.97
C LEU A 208 17.84 -0.78 -10.40
N ILE A 209 17.93 -1.32 -9.18
CA ILE A 209 19.24 -1.58 -8.57
C ILE A 209 20.03 -2.66 -9.32
N LYS A 210 19.33 -3.66 -9.89
CA LYS A 210 19.93 -4.67 -10.77
C LYS A 210 20.61 -4.02 -11.97
N GLN A 211 19.93 -3.16 -12.73
CA GLN A 211 20.51 -2.51 -13.91
C GLN A 211 21.66 -1.58 -13.54
N VAL A 212 21.58 -0.88 -12.40
CA VAL A 212 22.68 -0.05 -11.90
C VAL A 212 23.94 -0.91 -11.65
N LEU A 213 23.79 -2.04 -10.96
CA LEU A 213 24.89 -2.96 -10.67
C LEU A 213 25.43 -3.64 -11.93
N GLU A 214 24.57 -4.08 -12.85
CA GLU A 214 24.98 -4.65 -14.14
C GLU A 214 25.72 -3.62 -15.01
N GLY A 215 25.27 -2.37 -15.00
CA GLY A 215 26.00 -1.25 -15.58
C GLY A 215 27.37 -1.04 -14.95
N GLN A 216 27.58 -1.44 -13.69
CA GLN A 216 28.88 -1.46 -13.00
C GLN A 216 29.69 -2.76 -13.21
N GLY A 217 29.24 -3.67 -14.07
CA GLY A 217 29.97 -4.88 -14.45
C GLY A 217 29.67 -6.11 -13.60
N TYR A 218 28.68 -6.05 -12.71
CA TYR A 218 28.20 -7.21 -11.97
C TYR A 218 27.27 -8.08 -12.81
N LYS A 219 27.05 -9.33 -12.36
CA LYS A 219 25.95 -10.19 -12.82
C LYS A 219 24.96 -10.31 -11.67
N VAL A 220 23.75 -9.80 -11.82
CA VAL A 220 22.77 -9.85 -10.74
C VAL A 220 21.73 -10.93 -11.06
N LYS A 221 21.63 -11.91 -10.17
CA LYS A 221 20.54 -12.88 -10.16
C LYS A 221 19.49 -12.39 -9.20
N MET A 222 18.27 -12.21 -9.71
CA MET A 222 17.13 -11.76 -8.92
C MET A 222 16.19 -12.94 -8.71
N THR A 223 15.74 -13.15 -7.47
CA THR A 223 14.76 -14.17 -7.13
C THR A 223 13.64 -13.56 -6.29
N ASP A 224 12.41 -13.64 -6.78
CA ASP A 224 11.23 -13.23 -6.04
C ASP A 224 10.80 -14.35 -5.08
N VAL A 225 10.61 -14.00 -3.81
CA VAL A 225 10.22 -14.92 -2.74
C VAL A 225 9.22 -14.24 -1.80
N GLU A 226 8.63 -15.01 -0.89
CA GLU A 226 7.79 -14.46 0.19
C GLU A 226 8.65 -13.70 1.22
N PRO A 227 8.09 -12.69 1.93
CA PRO A 227 8.85 -11.88 2.90
C PRO A 227 9.65 -12.70 3.92
N ALA A 228 9.04 -13.72 4.51
CA ALA A 228 9.71 -14.59 5.48
C ALA A 228 10.98 -15.24 4.89
N ILE A 229 10.92 -15.67 3.63
CA ILE A 229 12.03 -16.30 2.91
C ILE A 229 13.08 -15.24 2.54
N MET A 230 12.66 -14.04 2.11
CA MET A 230 13.56 -12.93 1.80
C MET A 230 14.46 -12.59 3.01
N PHE A 231 13.85 -12.34 4.18
CA PHE A 231 14.61 -12.05 5.40
C PHE A 231 15.53 -13.22 5.80
N GLN A 232 15.03 -14.46 5.74
CA GLN A 232 15.83 -15.64 6.05
C GLN A 232 17.03 -15.82 5.09
N ALA A 233 16.84 -15.54 3.80
CA ALA A 233 17.87 -15.70 2.79
C ALA A 233 19.03 -14.72 3.01
N VAL A 234 18.72 -13.45 3.30
CA VAL A 234 19.75 -12.44 3.62
C VAL A 234 20.43 -12.76 4.96
N ALA A 235 19.65 -13.07 6.01
CA ALA A 235 20.19 -13.37 7.34
C ALA A 235 21.12 -14.61 7.37
N SER A 236 20.82 -15.62 6.54
CA SER A 236 21.67 -16.81 6.43
C SER A 236 22.79 -16.70 5.41
N GLY A 237 22.91 -15.56 4.70
CA GLY A 237 23.89 -15.34 3.65
C GLY A 237 23.64 -16.14 2.36
N GLN A 238 22.44 -16.68 2.17
CA GLN A 238 22.03 -17.33 0.91
C GLN A 238 21.76 -16.32 -0.19
N ALA A 239 21.34 -15.11 0.18
CA ALA A 239 21.24 -13.95 -0.71
C ALA A 239 22.18 -12.86 -0.21
N ASP A 240 22.69 -12.03 -1.12
CA ASP A 240 23.60 -10.94 -0.80
C ASP A 240 22.84 -9.75 -0.21
N PHE A 241 21.71 -9.36 -0.80
CA PHE A 241 20.95 -8.19 -0.35
C PHE A 241 19.48 -8.21 -0.80
N SER A 242 18.70 -7.28 -0.23
CA SER A 242 17.35 -6.95 -0.65
C SER A 242 17.09 -5.45 -0.49
N VAL A 243 16.23 -4.89 -1.35
CA VAL A 243 15.76 -3.49 -1.29
C VAL A 243 14.25 -3.41 -0.99
N ALA A 244 13.64 -4.53 -0.60
CA ALA A 244 12.21 -4.74 -0.42
C ALA A 244 11.65 -4.71 1.02
N PRO A 245 12.44 -4.67 2.12
CA PRO A 245 11.89 -4.54 3.46
C PRO A 245 11.10 -3.25 3.74
N TRP A 246 9.78 -3.35 3.88
CA TRP A 246 8.91 -2.32 4.47
C TRP A 246 8.92 -2.31 6.01
N LEU A 247 9.19 -1.15 6.61
CA LEU A 247 9.36 -0.95 8.05
C LEU A 247 8.79 0.42 8.50
N PRO A 248 8.46 0.62 9.78
CA PRO A 248 8.67 -0.29 10.91
C PRO A 248 7.61 -1.38 11.11
N LEU A 249 6.40 -1.26 10.55
CA LEU A 249 5.29 -2.15 10.85
C LEU A 249 5.22 -3.36 9.91
N THR A 250 5.24 -3.13 8.61
CA THR A 250 4.82 -4.11 7.58
C THR A 250 5.56 -5.44 7.72
N HIS A 251 6.88 -5.38 7.92
CA HIS A 251 7.71 -6.57 8.15
C HIS A 251 8.33 -6.63 9.55
N GLN A 252 7.71 -6.00 10.55
CA GLN A 252 8.25 -5.89 11.91
C GLN A 252 8.70 -7.25 12.47
N SER A 253 7.82 -8.25 12.41
CA SER A 253 8.05 -9.56 13.02
C SER A 253 9.24 -10.29 12.38
N PHE A 254 9.43 -10.16 11.06
CA PHE A 254 10.56 -10.73 10.35
C PHE A 254 11.85 -9.96 10.66
N TYR A 255 11.77 -8.63 10.67
CA TYR A 255 12.91 -7.78 11.00
C TYR A 255 13.40 -8.04 12.42
N GLU A 256 12.52 -8.02 13.43
CA GLU A 256 12.88 -8.29 14.84
C GLU A 256 13.55 -9.66 15.02
N LYS A 257 13.11 -10.65 14.26
CA LYS A 257 13.66 -12.01 14.29
C LYS A 257 15.09 -12.09 13.74
N TYR A 258 15.43 -11.28 12.74
CA TYR A 258 16.66 -11.44 11.95
C TYR A 258 17.61 -10.23 11.97
N ARG A 259 17.24 -9.09 12.58
CA ARG A 259 17.99 -7.81 12.51
C ARG A 259 19.44 -7.85 12.98
N GLU A 260 19.81 -8.82 13.81
CA GLU A 260 21.20 -8.99 14.27
C GLU A 260 22.06 -9.77 13.24
N ASP A 261 21.42 -10.45 12.29
CA ASP A 261 22.05 -11.38 11.33
C ASP A 261 22.26 -10.76 9.94
N PHE A 262 21.91 -9.49 9.73
CA PHE A 262 22.20 -8.73 8.51
C PHE A 262 22.60 -7.28 8.84
N ASP A 263 23.15 -6.59 7.85
CA ASP A 263 23.39 -5.15 7.90
C ASP A 263 22.16 -4.42 7.36
N ASP A 264 21.54 -3.58 8.19
CA ASP A 264 20.49 -2.65 7.77
C ASP A 264 21.14 -1.35 7.31
N LEU A 265 21.00 -1.05 6.01
CA LEU A 265 21.61 0.12 5.38
C LEU A 265 20.70 1.37 5.45
N GLY A 266 19.53 1.24 6.06
CA GLY A 266 18.55 2.31 6.21
C GLY A 266 17.57 2.41 5.05
N ALA A 267 16.83 3.51 5.03
CA ALA A 267 15.78 3.78 4.05
C ALA A 267 16.35 4.05 2.65
N ASN A 268 15.85 3.30 1.66
CA ASN A 268 15.99 3.65 0.24
C ASN A 268 14.78 4.46 -0.26
N LEU A 269 13.65 4.42 0.45
CA LEU A 269 12.46 5.23 0.20
C LEU A 269 11.77 5.54 1.53
N VAL A 270 11.21 6.75 1.64
CA VAL A 270 10.44 7.22 2.80
C VAL A 270 9.07 7.72 2.36
N GLY A 271 8.07 7.67 3.24
CA GLY A 271 6.73 8.17 2.93
C GLY A 271 5.75 7.09 2.42
N ALA A 272 6.15 5.82 2.41
CA ALA A 272 5.26 4.74 2.02
C ALA A 272 4.16 4.55 3.09
N GLN A 273 3.00 4.02 2.72
CA GLN A 273 1.89 3.86 3.67
C GLN A 273 1.08 2.61 3.33
N ASN A 274 0.45 2.03 4.34
CA ASN A 274 -0.58 1.01 4.21
C ASN A 274 -1.92 1.54 4.72
N GLY A 275 -3.02 0.99 4.24
CA GLY A 275 -4.33 1.30 4.81
C GLY A 275 -5.47 0.51 4.21
N PHE A 276 -6.66 0.74 4.76
CA PHE A 276 -7.91 0.35 4.09
C PHE A 276 -8.25 1.41 3.07
N VAL A 277 -8.56 0.97 1.85
CA VAL A 277 -8.80 1.83 0.70
C VAL A 277 -10.21 1.56 0.19
N VAL A 278 -10.90 2.63 -0.17
CA VAL A 278 -12.23 2.60 -0.78
C VAL A 278 -12.27 3.49 -2.01
N PRO A 279 -13.17 3.23 -2.97
CA PRO A 279 -13.48 4.22 -3.99
C PRO A 279 -14.01 5.51 -3.37
N SER A 280 -13.63 6.67 -3.92
CA SER A 280 -14.00 7.98 -3.37
C SER A 280 -15.51 8.23 -3.33
N TYR A 281 -16.30 7.50 -4.14
CA TYR A 281 -17.76 7.55 -4.13
C TYR A 281 -18.40 6.84 -2.92
N VAL A 282 -17.64 6.09 -2.11
CA VAL A 282 -18.12 5.46 -0.88
C VAL A 282 -18.06 6.48 0.26
N ASP A 283 -19.21 6.75 0.88
CA ASP A 283 -19.41 7.83 1.87
C ASP A 283 -18.99 7.43 3.31
N ILE A 284 -17.72 7.03 3.44
CA ILE A 284 -17.01 6.81 4.71
C ILE A 284 -15.59 7.37 4.60
N ASP A 285 -15.05 7.94 5.67
CA ASP A 285 -13.72 8.56 5.67
C ASP A 285 -12.78 7.96 6.72
N SER A 286 -13.31 7.26 7.72
CA SER A 286 -12.53 6.59 8.77
C SER A 286 -12.90 5.12 8.94
N ILE A 287 -11.95 4.33 9.44
CA ILE A 287 -12.22 2.97 9.94
C ILE A 287 -13.33 2.98 11.01
N GLU A 288 -13.47 4.07 11.79
CA GLU A 288 -14.53 4.21 12.80
C GLU A 288 -15.93 4.37 12.18
N ASP A 289 -16.06 4.73 10.90
CA ASP A 289 -17.35 4.86 10.22
C ASP A 289 -17.95 3.50 9.82
N LEU A 290 -17.15 2.44 9.83
CA LEU A 290 -17.60 1.09 9.49
C LEU A 290 -18.55 0.53 10.54
N GLN A 291 -19.74 0.10 10.10
CA GLN A 291 -20.77 -0.38 11.02
C GLN A 291 -20.41 -1.76 11.61
N ALA A 292 -20.70 -1.94 12.90
CA ALA A 292 -20.55 -3.22 13.58
C ALA A 292 -21.59 -4.25 13.10
N LYS A 293 -21.21 -5.53 13.20
CA LYS A 293 -22.04 -6.69 12.86
C LYS A 293 -23.05 -7.08 13.94
#